data_AF-A0A4Q0MA46-F1
#
_entry.id   AF-A0A4Q0MA46-F1
#
_cell.length_a   1.000
_cell.length_b   1.000
_cell.length_c   1.000
_cell.angle_alpha   90.00
_cell.angle_beta   90.00
_cell.angle_gamma   90.00
#
_symmetry.space_group_name_H-M   'P 1'
#
loop_
_entity.id
_entity.type
_entity.pdbx_description
1 polymer ?
#
loop_
_entity_poly.entity_id
_entity_poly.type
_entity_poly.pdbx_seq_one_letter_code
_entity_poly.pdbx_strand_id
1 'polypeptide(L)'
;MNTLYIRTLKRADNTVFCVQNGQKTYFDPVFRRSVPYSSGQQVKRSILDSLNSVLNTLASPTTFMWDVNKKKELKEGEVFATCDPTYADQLFGGWMRAGKGGEERTLKRRSPLSISSMRAIHPLMAGINKEDVSFDRNDRPNNKIIVRNEDGTVLSDVQVVELLEGKDRSLSRKWIPDNSRATGLFVQDIAIDLRRLFSVSLNSLEPEISATTESKLRDEGWIESVNAFGSCLLAPKRVREIWIPALAKAIIDWQITSNQARTFSLMETLAVTISNNANKIAGSIRAKLVEDDKAKVIIEEALSGVDCFVTLSASAYVLTNIESEAALEHAEKKIAQILNGFDYETQV
;
A
#
# COMPACT_ATOMS: atom_id res chain seq x y z
N MET A 1 17.18 20.34 -2.73
CA MET A 1 16.83 18.91 -2.86
C MET A 1 15.33 18.84 -3.02
N ASN A 2 14.80 18.34 -4.15
CA ASN A 2 13.38 18.48 -4.48
C ASN A 2 12.59 17.18 -4.30
N THR A 3 13.28 16.05 -4.36
CA THR A 3 12.68 14.72 -4.27
C THR A 3 13.50 13.86 -3.33
N LEU A 4 12.80 13.17 -2.43
CA LEU A 4 13.38 12.15 -1.56
C LEU A 4 13.05 10.78 -2.13
N TYR A 5 14.05 9.93 -2.28
CA TYR A 5 13.91 8.53 -2.70
C TYR A 5 14.19 7.61 -1.53
N ILE A 6 13.33 6.60 -1.39
CA ILE A 6 13.42 5.60 -0.34
C ILE A 6 13.30 4.24 -1.01
N ARG A 7 14.20 3.31 -0.67
CA ARG A 7 14.11 1.93 -1.11
C ARG A 7 14.18 1.00 0.09
N THR A 8 13.24 0.07 0.15
CA THR A 8 13.17 -0.93 1.22
C THR A 8 13.47 -2.32 0.66
N LEU A 9 14.13 -3.15 1.47
CA LEU A 9 14.18 -4.60 1.32
C LEU A 9 13.20 -5.18 2.35
N LYS A 10 12.17 -5.86 1.88
CA LYS A 10 11.20 -6.57 2.73
C LYS A 10 11.27 -8.07 2.51
N ARG A 11 11.09 -8.82 3.57
CA ARG A 11 10.79 -10.25 3.49
C ARG A 11 9.29 -10.44 3.61
N ALA A 12 8.72 -11.34 2.84
CA ALA A 12 7.36 -11.80 3.05
C ALA A 12 7.35 -13.33 3.06
N ASP A 13 6.64 -13.91 4.02
CA ASP A 13 6.44 -15.36 4.10
C ASP A 13 4.95 -15.69 3.96
N ASN A 14 4.63 -16.62 3.08
CA ASN A 14 3.28 -17.16 2.89
C ASN A 14 2.17 -16.08 2.86
N THR A 15 2.43 -14.97 2.19
CA THR A 15 1.57 -13.77 2.19
C THR A 15 0.70 -13.71 0.93
N VAL A 16 -0.42 -12.99 0.97
CA VAL A 16 -1.25 -12.70 -0.22
C VAL A 16 -1.24 -11.21 -0.56
N PHE A 17 -0.66 -10.85 -1.71
CA PHE A 17 -0.57 -9.48 -2.21
C PHE A 17 -1.78 -9.04 -3.05
N CYS A 18 -2.98 -9.57 -2.81
CA CYS A 18 -4.20 -9.18 -3.54
C CYS A 18 -5.45 -9.65 -2.81
N VAL A 19 -6.59 -9.01 -3.08
CA VAL A 19 -7.85 -9.21 -2.34
C VAL A 19 -8.93 -9.90 -3.18
N GLN A 20 -8.82 -9.91 -4.52
CA GLN A 20 -9.90 -10.37 -5.39
C GLN A 20 -9.68 -11.75 -6.03
N ASN A 21 -8.48 -12.05 -6.57
CA ASN A 21 -8.20 -13.27 -7.35
C ASN A 21 -6.96 -14.04 -6.86
N GLY A 22 -6.84 -14.25 -5.54
CA GLY A 22 -5.66 -14.94 -4.96
C GLY A 22 -4.37 -14.14 -5.09
N GLN A 23 -3.20 -14.80 -5.08
CA GLN A 23 -1.89 -14.15 -5.14
C GLN A 23 -1.58 -13.55 -6.52
N LYS A 24 -1.28 -12.24 -6.58
CA LYS A 24 -0.84 -11.55 -7.81
C LYS A 24 0.55 -12.00 -8.25
N THR A 25 0.71 -12.24 -9.55
CA THR A 25 1.95 -12.69 -10.16
C THR A 25 2.18 -12.03 -11.52
N TYR A 26 3.43 -11.96 -11.95
CA TYR A 26 3.81 -11.65 -13.33
C TYR A 26 4.78 -12.70 -13.84
N PHE A 27 4.86 -12.91 -15.15
CA PHE A 27 5.81 -13.83 -15.75
C PHE A 27 7.11 -13.10 -16.09
N ASP A 28 8.23 -13.57 -15.56
CA ASP A 28 9.57 -13.12 -15.94
C ASP A 28 10.07 -13.96 -17.14
N PRO A 29 10.31 -13.35 -18.32
CA PRO A 29 10.69 -14.10 -19.52
C PRO A 29 12.16 -14.55 -19.52
N VAL A 30 13.03 -13.91 -18.75
CA VAL A 30 14.46 -14.22 -18.72
C VAL A 30 14.70 -15.49 -17.92
N PHE A 31 14.14 -15.56 -16.71
CA PHE A 31 14.23 -16.71 -15.83
C PHE A 31 13.09 -17.71 -16.02
N ARG A 32 12.10 -17.38 -16.86
CA ARG A 32 10.92 -18.20 -17.19
C ARG A 32 10.13 -18.63 -15.97
N ARG A 33 9.88 -17.70 -15.04
CA ARG A 33 9.20 -17.95 -13.76
C ARG A 33 8.02 -17.03 -13.55
N SER A 34 6.99 -17.54 -12.89
CA SER A 34 5.93 -16.70 -12.33
C SER A 34 6.39 -16.16 -10.99
N VAL A 35 6.41 -14.83 -10.85
CA VAL A 35 6.98 -14.12 -9.70
C VAL A 35 5.88 -13.34 -8.99
N PRO A 36 5.75 -13.44 -7.66
CA PRO A 36 4.76 -12.69 -6.93
C PRO A 36 5.12 -11.19 -6.87
N TYR A 37 4.10 -10.33 -6.80
CA TYR A 37 4.28 -8.90 -6.55
C TYR A 37 3.04 -8.28 -5.90
N SER A 38 3.22 -7.16 -5.22
CA SER A 38 2.14 -6.26 -4.81
C SER A 38 2.15 -5.01 -5.69
N SER A 39 0.99 -4.61 -6.19
CA SER A 39 0.85 -3.38 -6.98
C SER A 39 1.12 -2.14 -6.13
N GLY A 40 1.71 -1.09 -6.71
CA GLY A 40 1.99 0.16 -5.99
C GLY A 40 0.74 0.80 -5.36
N GLN A 41 -0.45 0.59 -5.94
CA GLN A 41 -1.72 1.04 -5.35
C GLN A 41 -2.06 0.33 -4.02
N GLN A 42 -1.76 -0.96 -3.90
CA GLN A 42 -2.00 -1.68 -2.66
C GLN A 42 -1.01 -1.24 -1.59
N VAL A 43 0.26 -1.07 -1.97
CA VAL A 43 1.27 -0.59 -1.02
C VAL A 43 0.94 0.83 -0.56
N LYS A 44 0.55 1.70 -1.49
CA LYS A 44 0.08 3.05 -1.17
C LYS A 44 -1.09 3.03 -0.20
N ARG A 45 -2.10 2.19 -0.44
CA ARG A 45 -3.22 2.03 0.50
C ARG A 45 -2.73 1.61 1.89
N SER A 46 -1.84 0.61 1.99
CA SER A 46 -1.26 0.20 3.27
C SER A 46 -0.51 1.32 3.98
N ILE A 47 0.22 2.18 3.25
CA ILE A 47 0.89 3.35 3.82
C ILE A 47 -0.14 4.38 4.33
N LEU A 48 -1.18 4.67 3.57
CA LEU A 48 -2.23 5.62 3.98
C LEU A 48 -3.07 5.09 5.16
N ASP A 49 -3.35 3.80 5.19
CA ASP A 49 -4.02 3.14 6.32
C ASP A 49 -3.13 3.21 7.58
N SER A 50 -1.81 2.95 7.45
CA SER A 50 -0.84 3.10 8.55
C SER A 50 -0.76 4.56 9.02
N LEU A 51 -0.72 5.52 8.10
CA LEU A 51 -0.73 6.96 8.41
C LEU A 51 -1.95 7.35 9.25
N ASN A 52 -3.15 6.97 8.82
CA ASN A 52 -4.38 7.24 9.54
C ASN A 52 -4.38 6.57 10.93
N SER A 53 -3.85 5.35 11.03
CA SER A 53 -3.69 4.67 12.32
C SER A 53 -2.75 5.42 13.26
N VAL A 54 -1.62 5.94 12.75
CA VAL A 54 -0.66 6.72 13.55
C VAL A 54 -1.25 8.07 13.97
N LEU A 55 -2.00 8.72 13.08
CA LEU A 55 -2.71 9.98 13.36
C LEU A 55 -3.96 9.79 14.23
N ASN A 56 -4.40 8.55 14.45
CA ASN A 56 -5.67 8.20 15.08
C ASN A 56 -6.86 8.91 14.40
N THR A 57 -6.86 8.93 13.07
CA THR A 57 -7.90 9.54 12.23
C THR A 57 -8.61 8.49 11.39
N LEU A 58 -9.86 8.76 11.02
CA LEU A 58 -10.55 7.98 9.99
C LEU A 58 -10.06 8.41 8.61
N ALA A 59 -10.01 7.46 7.68
CA ALA A 59 -9.77 7.77 6.27
C ALA A 59 -10.87 8.70 5.73
N SER A 60 -10.51 9.52 4.74
CA SER A 60 -11.48 10.40 4.09
C SER A 60 -12.67 9.59 3.56
N PRO A 61 -13.92 10.06 3.77
CA PRO A 61 -15.08 9.38 3.24
C PRO A 61 -15.02 9.29 1.71
N THR A 62 -15.62 8.23 1.18
CA THR A 62 -15.74 8.00 -0.27
C THR A 62 -17.22 7.91 -0.61
N THR A 63 -17.64 8.64 -1.63
CA THR A 63 -19.02 8.59 -2.12
C THR A 63 -19.13 7.59 -3.25
N PHE A 64 -20.02 6.60 -3.10
CA PHE A 64 -20.32 5.60 -4.13
C PHE A 64 -21.64 5.95 -4.80
N MET A 65 -21.60 6.28 -6.09
CA MET A 65 -22.80 6.54 -6.87
C MET A 65 -23.32 5.24 -7.48
N TRP A 66 -24.64 5.09 -7.50
CA TRP A 66 -25.34 3.99 -8.15
C TRP A 66 -26.37 4.56 -9.11
N ASP A 67 -26.28 4.17 -10.37
CA ASP A 67 -27.24 4.53 -11.41
C ASP A 67 -28.41 3.53 -11.39
N VAL A 68 -29.62 4.01 -11.67
CA VAL A 68 -30.77 3.13 -11.96
C VAL A 68 -30.94 3.02 -13.47
N ASN A 69 -30.87 1.79 -13.99
CA ASN A 69 -31.04 1.56 -15.42
C ASN A 69 -32.53 1.61 -15.85
N LYS A 70 -32.81 1.55 -17.16
CA LYS A 70 -34.18 1.56 -17.70
C LYS A 70 -35.05 0.38 -17.21
N LYS A 71 -34.44 -0.69 -16.71
CA LYS A 71 -35.10 -1.88 -16.14
C LYS A 71 -35.32 -1.78 -14.63
N LYS A 72 -35.05 -0.61 -14.01
CA LYS A 72 -35.12 -0.37 -12.56
C LYS A 72 -34.10 -1.18 -11.74
N GLU A 73 -32.98 -1.57 -12.34
CA GLU A 73 -31.89 -2.28 -11.65
C GLU A 73 -30.76 -1.29 -11.31
N LEU A 74 -30.07 -1.53 -10.18
CA LEU A 74 -28.89 -0.76 -9.78
C LEU A 74 -27.68 -1.13 -10.64
N LYS A 75 -26.94 -0.12 -11.08
CA LYS A 75 -25.67 -0.24 -11.79
C LYS A 75 -24.62 0.62 -11.08
N GLU A 76 -23.40 0.14 -11.01
CA GLU A 76 -22.26 0.91 -10.48
C GLU A 76 -22.09 2.23 -11.27
N GLY A 77 -22.08 3.34 -10.55
CA GLY A 77 -21.75 4.67 -11.05
C GLY A 77 -20.35 5.11 -10.63
N GLU A 78 -20.11 6.42 -10.59
CA GLU A 78 -18.83 6.99 -10.20
C GLU A 78 -18.50 6.78 -8.71
N VAL A 79 -17.21 6.77 -8.40
CA VAL A 79 -16.68 6.79 -7.03
C VAL A 79 -15.96 8.12 -6.84
N PHE A 80 -16.44 8.94 -5.90
CA PHE A 80 -15.87 10.26 -5.65
C PHE A 80 -15.13 10.33 -4.31
N ALA A 81 -13.91 10.84 -4.39
CA ALA A 81 -13.19 11.34 -3.22
C ALA A 81 -13.74 12.72 -2.81
N THR A 82 -13.55 13.09 -1.54
CA THR A 82 -13.93 14.40 -1.00
C THR A 82 -13.22 15.57 -1.69
N CYS A 83 -12.02 15.33 -2.24
CA CYS A 83 -11.13 16.37 -2.76
C CYS A 83 -10.75 17.42 -1.70
N ASP A 84 -10.66 16.98 -0.43
CA ASP A 84 -10.41 17.84 0.73
C ASP A 84 -9.02 17.53 1.33
N PRO A 85 -8.05 18.46 1.23
CA PRO A 85 -6.69 18.24 1.72
C PRO A 85 -6.54 18.33 3.25
N THR A 86 -7.61 18.60 4.00
CA THR A 86 -7.61 18.51 5.47
C THR A 86 -7.50 17.06 5.96
N TYR A 87 -7.83 16.10 5.09
CA TYR A 87 -7.58 14.69 5.32
C TYR A 87 -6.17 14.32 4.82
N ALA A 88 -5.33 13.80 5.72
CA ALA A 88 -3.93 13.49 5.42
C ALA A 88 -3.80 12.43 4.30
N ASP A 89 -4.68 11.43 4.27
CA ASP A 89 -4.73 10.42 3.23
C ASP A 89 -5.11 10.98 1.86
N GLN A 90 -5.93 12.03 1.79
CA GLN A 90 -6.21 12.76 0.54
C GLN A 90 -5.03 13.63 0.13
N LEU A 91 -4.44 14.41 1.05
CA LEU A 91 -3.34 15.31 0.70
C LEU A 91 -2.13 14.54 0.13
N PHE A 92 -1.78 13.42 0.75
CA PHE A 92 -0.67 12.57 0.31
C PHE A 92 -1.08 11.52 -0.72
N GLY A 93 -2.32 11.05 -0.70
CA GLY A 93 -2.85 10.07 -1.64
C GLY A 93 -3.25 10.67 -3.00
N GLY A 94 -3.58 11.95 -3.04
CA GLY A 94 -4.17 12.60 -4.21
C GLY A 94 -5.56 12.04 -4.54
N TRP A 95 -6.21 12.66 -5.53
CA TRP A 95 -7.57 12.32 -5.92
C TRP A 95 -7.82 12.69 -7.38
N MET A 96 -8.90 12.11 -7.92
CA MET A 96 -9.48 12.52 -9.18
C MET A 96 -10.99 12.39 -9.07
N ARG A 97 -11.70 13.50 -9.26
CA ARG A 97 -13.16 13.57 -9.33
C ARG A 97 -13.52 14.11 -10.71
N ALA A 98 -14.07 13.26 -11.55
CA ALA A 98 -14.59 13.63 -12.87
C ALA A 98 -16.08 13.32 -12.90
N GLY A 99 -16.91 14.37 -12.95
CA GLY A 99 -18.37 14.23 -13.00
C GLY A 99 -18.86 13.66 -14.34
N LYS A 100 -19.98 12.95 -14.31
CA LYS A 100 -20.67 12.47 -15.51
C LYS A 100 -21.19 13.64 -16.33
N GLY A 101 -21.11 13.54 -17.66
CA GLY A 101 -21.74 14.52 -18.57
C GLY A 101 -20.97 15.83 -18.79
N GLY A 102 -19.82 16.05 -18.13
CA GLY A 102 -18.94 17.20 -18.38
C GLY A 102 -19.48 18.55 -17.88
N GLU A 103 -20.55 18.54 -17.08
CA GLU A 103 -21.14 19.74 -16.49
C GLU A 103 -20.29 20.26 -15.31
N GLU A 104 -19.68 19.36 -14.53
CA GLU A 104 -18.73 19.70 -13.48
C GLU A 104 -17.28 19.64 -14.00
N ARG A 105 -16.46 20.64 -13.61
CA ARG A 105 -15.02 20.58 -13.87
C ARG A 105 -14.38 19.43 -13.10
N THR A 106 -13.45 18.74 -13.76
CA THR A 106 -12.67 17.68 -13.12
C THR A 106 -11.75 18.30 -12.08
N LEU A 107 -11.80 17.79 -10.84
CA LEU A 107 -10.84 18.11 -9.80
C LEU A 107 -9.78 17.01 -9.76
N LYS A 108 -8.51 17.38 -9.87
CA LYS A 108 -7.44 16.37 -9.94
C LYS A 108 -6.17 16.81 -9.26
N ARG A 109 -5.81 16.10 -8.20
CA ARG A 109 -4.52 16.22 -7.53
C ARG A 109 -3.70 14.95 -7.73
N ARG A 110 -2.48 15.11 -8.24
CA ARG A 110 -1.51 14.01 -8.27
C ARG A 110 -0.90 13.85 -6.88
N SER A 111 -0.83 12.61 -6.43
CA SER A 111 -0.15 12.25 -5.19
C SER A 111 1.30 12.75 -5.20
N PRO A 112 1.77 13.42 -4.13
CA PRO A 112 3.20 13.71 -3.96
C PRO A 112 4.03 12.44 -3.69
N LEU A 113 3.39 11.29 -3.45
CA LEU A 113 4.02 9.99 -3.25
C LEU A 113 3.90 9.15 -4.52
N SER A 114 5.02 8.97 -5.22
CA SER A 114 5.13 8.00 -6.31
C SER A 114 5.67 6.69 -5.74
N ILE A 115 4.87 5.62 -5.81
CA ILE A 115 5.16 4.35 -5.14
C ILE A 115 5.24 3.24 -6.19
N SER A 116 6.38 2.56 -6.25
CA SER A 116 6.56 1.40 -7.12
C SER A 116 5.70 0.23 -6.67
N SER A 117 5.56 -0.79 -7.53
CA SER A 117 5.18 -2.11 -7.05
C SER A 117 6.22 -2.60 -6.04
N MET A 118 5.76 -3.35 -5.04
CA MET A 118 6.65 -4.18 -4.24
C MET A 118 6.85 -5.48 -5.02
N ARG A 119 8.05 -5.67 -5.57
CA ARG A 119 8.39 -6.77 -6.47
C ARG A 119 9.55 -7.57 -5.91
N ALA A 120 9.70 -8.82 -6.33
CA ALA A 120 10.89 -9.60 -5.96
C ALA A 120 12.17 -8.82 -6.29
N ILE A 121 13.16 -8.86 -5.40
CA ILE A 121 14.48 -8.26 -5.65
C ILE A 121 15.17 -8.91 -6.85
N HIS A 122 14.90 -10.20 -7.03
CA HIS A 122 15.31 -11.01 -8.17
C HIS A 122 14.28 -12.14 -8.38
N PRO A 123 13.98 -12.57 -9.62
CA PRO A 123 13.07 -13.70 -9.89
C PRO A 123 13.46 -15.03 -9.21
N LEU A 124 14.72 -15.18 -8.81
CA LEU A 124 15.25 -16.35 -8.10
C LEU A 124 15.13 -16.24 -6.57
N MET A 125 14.70 -15.08 -6.04
CA MET A 125 14.64 -14.77 -4.61
C MET A 125 13.22 -14.67 -4.07
N ALA A 126 12.23 -14.97 -4.91
CA ALA A 126 10.84 -15.06 -4.51
C ALA A 126 10.16 -16.20 -5.26
N GLY A 127 9.11 -16.74 -4.65
CA GLY A 127 8.38 -17.87 -5.17
C GLY A 127 6.92 -17.85 -4.75
N ILE A 128 6.16 -18.74 -5.37
CA ILE A 128 4.76 -18.98 -5.05
C ILE A 128 4.68 -20.37 -4.43
N ASN A 129 4.25 -20.42 -3.18
CA ASN A 129 3.91 -21.67 -2.52
C ASN A 129 2.44 -21.98 -2.79
N LYS A 130 2.14 -23.22 -3.16
CA LYS A 130 0.77 -23.71 -3.19
C LYS A 130 0.45 -24.38 -1.86
N GLU A 131 -0.71 -24.04 -1.31
CA GLU A 131 -1.26 -24.69 -0.13
C GLU A 131 -2.74 -24.96 -0.36
N ASP A 132 -3.26 -25.99 0.28
CA ASP A 132 -4.69 -26.17 0.40
C ASP A 132 -5.12 -25.71 1.79
N VAL A 133 -6.24 -24.98 1.87
CA VAL A 133 -6.72 -24.42 3.14
C VAL A 133 -8.08 -24.97 3.52
N SER A 134 -8.37 -24.94 4.81
CA SER A 134 -9.67 -25.31 5.36
C SER A 134 -10.37 -24.08 5.92
N PHE A 135 -11.63 -23.87 5.53
CA PHE A 135 -12.54 -23.02 6.28
C PHE A 135 -13.23 -23.89 7.32
N ASP A 136 -12.73 -23.83 8.55
CA ASP A 136 -13.24 -24.61 9.67
C ASP A 136 -13.93 -23.68 10.69
N ARG A 137 -15.15 -24.05 11.05
CA ARG A 137 -15.97 -23.40 12.07
C ARG A 137 -16.63 -24.40 13.00
N ASN A 138 -16.08 -25.62 13.11
CA ASN A 138 -16.63 -26.69 13.94
C ASN A 138 -16.79 -26.29 15.41
N ASP A 139 -15.95 -25.38 15.89
CA ASP A 139 -15.96 -24.81 17.23
C ASP A 139 -17.14 -23.88 17.54
N ARG A 140 -17.92 -23.48 16.51
CA ARG A 140 -19.02 -22.52 16.67
C ARG A 140 -20.38 -23.23 16.71
N PRO A 141 -21.07 -23.27 17.87
CA PRO A 141 -22.33 -24.01 18.02
C PRO A 141 -23.52 -23.33 17.31
N ASN A 142 -23.39 -22.07 16.91
CA ASN A 142 -24.45 -21.29 16.29
C ASN A 142 -24.42 -21.30 14.75
N ASN A 143 -23.63 -22.20 14.14
CA ASN A 143 -23.59 -22.34 12.69
C ASN A 143 -24.94 -22.88 12.17
N LYS A 144 -25.47 -22.25 11.11
CA LYS A 144 -26.64 -22.74 10.40
C LYS A 144 -26.21 -23.50 9.14
N ILE A 145 -26.49 -24.80 9.09
CA ILE A 145 -26.23 -25.65 7.93
C ILE A 145 -27.53 -25.77 7.14
N ILE A 146 -27.50 -25.40 5.86
CA ILE A 146 -28.65 -25.54 4.95
C ILE A 146 -28.19 -26.44 3.80
N VAL A 147 -28.83 -27.59 3.64
CA VAL A 147 -28.63 -28.49 2.51
C VAL A 147 -29.83 -28.39 1.59
N ARG A 148 -29.60 -28.22 0.29
CA ARG A 148 -30.64 -28.12 -0.73
C ARG A 148 -30.51 -29.26 -1.73
N ASN A 149 -31.64 -29.73 -2.25
CA ASN A 149 -31.68 -30.63 -3.39
C ASN A 149 -31.47 -29.86 -4.72
N GLU A 150 -31.54 -30.58 -5.84
CA GLU A 150 -31.35 -30.03 -7.20
C GLU A 150 -32.36 -28.93 -7.55
N ASP A 151 -33.60 -29.04 -7.03
CA ASP A 151 -34.66 -28.04 -7.22
C ASP A 151 -34.54 -26.82 -6.28
N GLY A 152 -33.50 -26.78 -5.43
CA GLY A 152 -33.26 -25.69 -4.48
C GLY A 152 -34.11 -25.74 -3.21
N THR A 153 -34.88 -26.81 -2.99
CA THR A 153 -35.67 -27.04 -1.78
C THR A 153 -34.76 -27.46 -0.63
N VAL A 154 -35.00 -26.90 0.56
CA VAL A 154 -34.22 -27.20 1.77
C VAL A 154 -34.61 -28.57 2.31
N LEU A 155 -33.61 -29.43 2.55
CA LEU A 155 -33.79 -30.75 3.14
C LEU A 155 -33.98 -30.66 4.66
N SER A 156 -34.71 -31.62 5.22
CA SER A 156 -34.83 -31.78 6.68
C SER A 156 -33.59 -32.45 7.28
N ASP A 157 -33.39 -32.31 8.59
CA ASP A 157 -32.24 -32.90 9.29
C ASP A 157 -32.19 -34.43 9.14
N VAL A 158 -33.35 -35.10 9.13
CA VAL A 158 -33.44 -36.56 8.92
C VAL A 158 -32.90 -36.96 7.55
N GLN A 159 -33.32 -36.25 6.49
CA GLN A 159 -32.83 -36.49 5.13
C GLN A 159 -31.33 -36.21 4.98
N VAL A 160 -30.82 -35.21 5.70
CA VAL A 160 -29.38 -34.90 5.72
C VAL A 160 -28.59 -35.99 6.44
N VAL A 161 -29.08 -36.53 7.56
CA VAL A 161 -28.43 -37.64 8.28
C VAL A 161 -28.38 -38.90 7.43
N GLU A 162 -29.49 -39.27 6.78
CA GLU A 162 -29.53 -40.39 5.82
C GLU A 162 -28.51 -40.19 4.68
N LEU A 163 -28.39 -38.97 4.16
CA LEU A 163 -27.42 -38.65 3.11
C LEU A 163 -25.96 -38.75 3.58
N LEU A 164 -25.69 -38.58 4.87
CA LEU A 164 -24.35 -38.66 5.46
C LEU A 164 -23.99 -40.06 5.95
N GLU A 165 -24.94 -40.99 6.01
CA GLU A 165 -24.69 -42.36 6.49
C GLU A 165 -23.61 -43.05 5.64
N GLY A 166 -22.62 -43.64 6.32
CA GLY A 166 -21.47 -44.29 5.68
C GLY A 166 -20.46 -43.33 5.00
N LYS A 167 -20.63 -42.01 5.12
CA LYS A 167 -19.72 -41.01 4.53
C LYS A 167 -18.97 -40.25 5.62
N ASP A 168 -17.65 -40.23 5.53
CA ASP A 168 -16.80 -39.37 6.37
C ASP A 168 -16.80 -37.93 5.84
N ARG A 169 -17.86 -37.17 6.16
CA ARG A 169 -18.05 -35.80 5.65
C ARG A 169 -18.53 -34.83 6.73
N SER A 170 -17.72 -33.79 6.97
CA SER A 170 -18.11 -32.64 7.78
C SER A 170 -18.85 -31.59 6.94
N LEU A 171 -19.97 -31.07 7.45
CA LEU A 171 -20.75 -30.01 6.82
C LEU A 171 -20.37 -28.60 7.31
N SER A 172 -19.69 -28.50 8.45
CA SER A 172 -19.22 -27.27 9.09
C SER A 172 -17.78 -26.89 8.70
N ARG A 173 -17.11 -27.74 7.90
CA ARG A 173 -15.81 -27.46 7.28
C ARG A 173 -15.94 -27.44 5.75
N LYS A 174 -15.24 -26.51 5.09
CA LYS A 174 -15.06 -26.48 3.63
C LYS A 174 -13.59 -26.58 3.29
N TRP A 175 -13.24 -27.50 2.39
CA TRP A 175 -11.93 -27.57 1.77
C TRP A 175 -11.83 -26.53 0.65
N ILE A 176 -10.72 -25.82 0.58
CA ILE A 176 -10.45 -24.80 -0.44
C ILE A 176 -9.07 -25.11 -1.05
N PRO A 177 -9.03 -25.86 -2.16
CA PRO A 177 -7.77 -26.27 -2.77
C PRO A 177 -7.09 -25.13 -3.53
N ASP A 178 -5.84 -25.37 -3.95
CA ASP A 178 -5.08 -24.58 -4.93
C ASP A 178 -4.85 -23.11 -4.54
N ASN A 179 -4.71 -22.83 -3.24
CA ASN A 179 -4.37 -21.49 -2.78
C ASN A 179 -2.89 -21.21 -3.04
N SER A 180 -2.58 -19.98 -3.47
CA SER A 180 -1.22 -19.53 -3.74
C SER A 180 -0.79 -18.47 -2.72
N ARG A 181 0.47 -18.53 -2.30
CA ARG A 181 1.10 -17.60 -1.35
C ARG A 181 2.45 -17.12 -1.84
N ALA A 182 2.72 -15.84 -1.68
CA ALA A 182 4.03 -15.25 -1.96
C ALA A 182 4.99 -15.49 -0.80
N THR A 183 6.21 -15.89 -1.14
CA THR A 183 7.33 -15.99 -0.21
C THR A 183 8.59 -15.41 -0.85
N GLY A 184 9.46 -14.78 -0.07
CA GLY A 184 10.80 -14.37 -0.49
C GLY A 184 11.15 -12.93 -0.16
N LEU A 185 12.11 -12.39 -0.92
CA LEU A 185 12.69 -11.06 -0.73
C LEU A 185 12.20 -10.08 -1.80
N PHE A 186 11.69 -8.95 -1.34
CA PHE A 186 11.00 -7.95 -2.14
C PHE A 186 11.64 -6.58 -1.96
N VAL A 187 11.65 -5.79 -3.03
CA VAL A 187 12.03 -4.38 -3.00
C VAL A 187 10.85 -3.51 -3.37
N GLN A 188 10.82 -2.33 -2.77
CA GLN A 188 9.88 -1.27 -3.09
C GLN A 188 10.60 0.07 -3.05
N ASP A 189 10.28 0.93 -4.01
CA ASP A 189 10.81 2.28 -4.14
C ASP A 189 9.68 3.31 -3.94
N ILE A 190 9.98 4.38 -3.23
CA ILE A 190 9.09 5.53 -3.00
C ILE A 190 9.85 6.79 -3.40
N ALA A 191 9.23 7.65 -4.21
CA ALA A 191 9.69 9.00 -4.46
C ALA A 191 8.68 10.00 -3.88
N ILE A 192 9.17 10.93 -3.08
CA ILE A 192 8.39 11.98 -2.41
C ILE A 192 8.74 13.32 -3.04
N ASP A 193 7.79 13.96 -3.73
CA ASP A 193 7.96 15.33 -4.22
C ASP A 193 7.74 16.33 -3.08
N LEU A 194 8.85 16.85 -2.53
CA LEU A 194 8.82 17.76 -1.39
C LEU A 194 8.11 19.07 -1.73
N ARG A 195 8.18 19.51 -2.99
CA ARG A 195 7.62 20.81 -3.41
C ARG A 195 6.09 20.89 -3.33
N ARG A 196 5.41 19.73 -3.40
CA ARG A 196 3.94 19.62 -3.39
C ARG A 196 3.38 18.93 -2.15
N LEU A 197 4.26 18.39 -1.30
CA LEU A 197 3.90 17.44 -0.24
C LEU A 197 2.78 17.97 0.68
N PHE A 198 2.86 19.25 1.03
CA PHE A 198 1.94 19.91 1.96
C PHE A 198 1.08 21.02 1.32
N SER A 199 1.06 21.14 0.00
CA SER A 199 0.38 22.25 -0.69
C SER A 199 -0.60 21.76 -1.74
N VAL A 200 -1.70 22.49 -1.95
CA VAL A 200 -2.64 22.31 -3.07
C VAL A 200 -2.59 23.49 -4.03
N SER A 201 -2.68 23.21 -5.33
CA SER A 201 -2.62 24.22 -6.38
C SER A 201 -3.86 25.12 -6.41
N LEU A 202 -3.64 26.43 -6.62
CA LEU A 202 -4.70 27.43 -6.89
C LEU A 202 -4.90 27.69 -8.39
N ASN A 203 -4.38 26.83 -9.26
CA ASN A 203 -4.57 26.96 -10.71
C ASN A 203 -6.05 26.78 -11.09
N SER A 204 -6.68 27.86 -11.56
CA SER A 204 -8.09 27.85 -11.96
C SER A 204 -8.36 27.12 -13.28
N LEU A 205 -7.34 26.91 -14.13
CA LEU A 205 -7.46 26.16 -15.38
C LEU A 205 -7.51 24.64 -15.12
N GLU A 206 -6.70 24.18 -14.18
CA GLU A 206 -6.57 22.77 -13.78
C GLU A 206 -6.72 22.66 -12.25
N PRO A 207 -7.96 22.79 -11.74
CA PRO A 207 -8.20 22.89 -10.30
C PRO A 207 -7.92 21.57 -9.57
N GLU A 208 -7.23 21.66 -8.44
CA GLU A 208 -7.09 20.53 -7.51
C GLU A 208 -8.28 20.45 -6.54
N ILE A 209 -8.88 21.58 -6.18
CA ILE A 209 -9.94 21.70 -5.18
C ILE A 209 -11.10 22.58 -5.70
N SER A 210 -12.26 22.47 -5.07
CA SER A 210 -13.39 23.37 -5.35
C SER A 210 -13.19 24.74 -4.70
N ALA A 211 -13.89 25.77 -5.20
CA ALA A 211 -13.90 27.10 -4.57
C ALA A 211 -14.40 27.08 -3.11
N THR A 212 -15.36 26.19 -2.81
CA THR A 212 -15.85 25.98 -1.44
C THR A 212 -14.76 25.42 -0.52
N THR A 213 -13.98 24.46 -1.02
CA THR A 213 -12.84 23.90 -0.28
C THR A 213 -11.75 24.95 -0.12
N GLU A 214 -11.46 25.74 -1.16
CA GLU A 214 -10.50 26.83 -1.07
C GLU A 214 -10.84 27.82 0.04
N SER A 215 -12.09 28.31 0.10
CA SER A 215 -12.54 29.20 1.19
C SER A 215 -12.37 28.56 2.56
N LYS A 216 -12.80 27.30 2.72
CA LYS A 216 -12.66 26.54 3.96
C LYS A 216 -11.19 26.48 4.42
N LEU A 217 -10.25 26.18 3.51
CA LEU A 217 -8.83 26.08 3.87
C LEU A 217 -8.26 27.40 4.37
N ARG A 218 -8.67 28.51 3.74
CA ARG A 218 -8.27 29.87 4.17
C ARG A 218 -8.79 30.17 5.57
N ASP A 219 -10.04 29.83 5.84
CA ASP A 219 -10.65 29.99 7.17
C ASP A 219 -9.97 29.11 8.23
N GLU A 220 -9.46 27.94 7.85
CA GLU A 220 -8.69 27.04 8.72
C GLU A 220 -7.20 27.42 8.87
N GLY A 221 -6.79 28.53 8.25
CA GLY A 221 -5.48 29.15 8.37
C GLY A 221 -4.42 28.59 7.43
N TRP A 222 -4.80 27.95 6.32
CA TRP A 222 -3.85 27.59 5.26
C TRP A 222 -3.22 28.83 4.65
N ILE A 223 -1.93 28.73 4.34
CA ILE A 223 -1.08 29.87 3.99
C ILE A 223 -1.07 30.02 2.47
N GLU A 224 -1.35 31.22 1.96
CA GLU A 224 -1.07 31.54 0.55
C GLU A 224 0.44 31.55 0.31
N SER A 225 0.89 30.79 -0.68
CA SER A 225 2.29 30.69 -1.05
C SER A 225 2.43 30.50 -2.55
N VAL A 226 3.67 30.51 -3.03
CA VAL A 226 4.05 30.19 -4.39
C VAL A 226 5.12 29.11 -4.33
N ASN A 227 4.83 27.96 -4.94
CA ASN A 227 5.80 26.90 -5.09
C ASN A 227 6.37 26.89 -6.52
N ALA A 228 7.23 25.92 -6.83
CA ALA A 228 7.83 25.76 -8.17
C ALA A 228 6.80 25.56 -9.32
N PHE A 229 5.51 25.45 -9.03
CA PHE A 229 4.43 25.24 -9.98
C PHE A 229 3.39 26.38 -10.00
N GLY A 230 3.59 27.43 -9.21
CA GLY A 230 2.70 28.60 -9.12
C GLY A 230 2.02 28.73 -7.77
N SER A 231 0.97 29.54 -7.74
CA SER A 231 0.21 29.85 -6.52
C SER A 231 -0.43 28.61 -5.91
N CYS A 232 -0.35 28.49 -4.59
CA CYS A 232 -0.86 27.36 -3.84
C CYS A 232 -1.33 27.77 -2.44
N LEU A 233 -2.12 26.89 -1.82
CA LEU A 233 -2.36 26.92 -0.38
C LEU A 233 -1.48 25.87 0.28
N LEU A 234 -0.71 26.29 1.27
CA LEU A 234 0.20 25.47 2.06
C LEU A 234 -0.42 25.12 3.42
N ALA A 235 -0.30 23.86 3.82
CA ALA A 235 -0.75 23.40 5.12
C ALA A 235 -0.03 24.17 6.26
N PRO A 236 -0.76 24.61 7.29
CA PRO A 236 -0.18 25.34 8.41
C PRO A 236 0.98 24.58 9.08
N LYS A 237 1.94 25.30 9.64
CA LYS A 237 3.10 24.70 10.33
C LYS A 237 2.68 23.69 11.41
N ARG A 238 1.66 24.02 12.21
CA ARG A 238 1.07 23.12 13.23
C ARG A 238 0.61 21.77 12.66
N VAL A 239 0.12 21.74 11.42
CA VAL A 239 -0.33 20.51 10.75
C VAL A 239 0.89 19.72 10.28
N ARG A 240 1.87 20.39 9.66
CA ARG A 240 3.12 19.78 9.19
C ARG A 240 3.91 19.12 10.32
N GLU A 241 4.03 19.78 11.47
CA GLU A 241 4.73 19.26 12.66
C GLU A 241 4.14 17.94 13.17
N ILE A 242 2.83 17.72 12.99
CA ILE A 242 2.14 16.47 13.36
C ILE A 242 2.26 15.43 12.24
N TRP A 243 2.04 15.85 10.99
CA TRP A 243 1.94 14.92 9.85
C TRP A 243 3.29 14.42 9.36
N ILE A 244 4.38 15.18 9.49
CA ILE A 244 5.74 14.75 9.10
C ILE A 244 6.19 13.49 9.85
N PRO A 245 6.18 13.44 11.20
CA PRO A 245 6.57 12.22 11.92
C PRO A 245 5.61 11.06 11.65
N ALA A 246 4.30 11.33 11.52
CA ALA A 246 3.33 10.29 11.19
C ALA A 246 3.56 9.68 9.80
N LEU A 247 3.86 10.51 8.79
CA LEU A 247 4.19 10.08 7.44
C LEU A 247 5.51 9.29 7.41
N ALA A 248 6.54 9.77 8.12
CA ALA A 248 7.80 9.05 8.23
C ALA A 248 7.60 7.64 8.81
N LYS A 249 6.85 7.53 9.90
CA LYS A 249 6.47 6.24 10.51
C LYS A 249 5.68 5.37 9.54
N ALA A 250 4.66 5.90 8.89
CA ALA A 250 3.82 5.16 7.95
C ALA A 250 4.58 4.64 6.72
N ILE A 251 5.62 5.36 6.27
CA ILE A 251 6.48 4.92 5.16
C ILE A 251 7.36 3.72 5.57
N ILE A 252 7.81 3.66 6.82
CA ILE A 252 8.68 2.60 7.32
C ILE A 252 7.88 1.39 7.79
N ASP A 253 6.80 1.62 8.54
CA ASP A 253 6.03 0.62 9.28
C ASP A 253 4.62 0.42 8.72
N TRP A 254 4.54 0.17 7.40
CA TRP A 254 3.32 -0.31 6.76
C TRP A 254 3.39 -1.81 6.50
N GLN A 255 2.24 -2.48 6.56
CA GLN A 255 2.12 -3.90 6.29
C GLN A 255 0.86 -4.20 5.47
N ILE A 256 0.83 -5.35 4.80
CA ILE A 256 -0.39 -5.85 4.15
C ILE A 256 -1.11 -6.76 5.15
N THR A 257 -2.12 -6.22 5.82
CA THR A 257 -2.91 -6.92 6.85
C THR A 257 -4.11 -7.67 6.28
N SER A 258 -4.11 -7.98 4.97
CA SER A 258 -5.28 -8.54 4.29
C SER A 258 -5.77 -9.84 4.94
N ASN A 259 -7.06 -9.88 5.29
CA ASN A 259 -7.77 -11.07 5.79
C ASN A 259 -7.70 -12.30 4.88
N GLN A 260 -7.26 -12.15 3.62
CA GLN A 260 -7.13 -13.27 2.68
C GLN A 260 -5.87 -14.11 2.91
N ALA A 261 -4.83 -13.56 3.54
CA ALA A 261 -3.61 -14.32 3.75
C ALA A 261 -3.85 -15.53 4.66
N ARG A 262 -4.76 -15.42 5.66
CA ARG A 262 -5.08 -16.40 6.74
C ARG A 262 -3.88 -16.89 7.57
N THR A 263 -2.69 -16.81 7.01
CA THR A 263 -1.37 -16.99 7.60
C THR A 263 -0.78 -15.62 7.86
N PHE A 264 -0.41 -15.38 9.12
CA PHE A 264 0.21 -14.14 9.53
C PHE A 264 1.65 -14.08 9.03
N SER A 265 2.06 -12.90 8.56
CA SER A 265 3.41 -12.60 8.10
C SER A 265 3.82 -11.26 8.68
N LEU A 266 4.97 -11.21 9.35
CA LEU A 266 5.52 -9.96 9.88
C LEU A 266 5.89 -8.97 8.78
N MET A 267 6.06 -9.45 7.55
CA MET A 267 6.51 -8.65 6.41
C MET A 267 7.74 -7.78 6.75
N GLU A 268 8.73 -8.39 7.40
CA GLU A 268 9.87 -7.72 8.02
C GLU A 268 10.58 -6.78 7.04
N THR A 269 10.82 -5.54 7.45
CA THR A 269 11.75 -4.65 6.75
C THR A 269 13.17 -5.03 7.15
N LEU A 270 13.93 -5.56 6.21
CA LEU A 270 15.33 -5.97 6.42
C LEU A 270 16.30 -4.79 6.27
N ALA A 271 16.03 -3.90 5.32
CA ALA A 271 16.87 -2.72 5.12
C ALA A 271 16.06 -1.56 4.54
N VAL A 272 16.48 -0.35 4.87
CA VAL A 272 15.96 0.91 4.34
C VAL A 272 17.13 1.73 3.85
N THR A 273 17.00 2.28 2.66
CA THR A 273 17.96 3.23 2.09
C THR A 273 17.26 4.51 1.71
N ILE A 274 17.93 5.65 1.89
CA ILE A 274 17.37 6.98 1.69
C ILE A 274 18.38 7.82 0.91
N SER A 275 17.93 8.49 -0.16
CA SER A 275 18.78 9.35 -0.97
C SER A 275 17.97 10.40 -1.71
N ASN A 276 18.63 11.45 -2.20
CA ASN A 276 18.07 12.39 -3.17
C ASN A 276 18.47 12.09 -4.62
N ASN A 277 19.16 10.97 -4.84
CA ASN A 277 19.63 10.54 -6.14
C ASN A 277 18.99 9.21 -6.54
N ALA A 278 18.08 9.25 -7.53
CA ALA A 278 17.35 8.09 -8.04
C ALA A 278 18.27 6.98 -8.58
N ASN A 279 19.45 7.30 -9.11
CA ASN A 279 20.37 6.30 -9.65
C ASN A 279 21.13 5.58 -8.53
N LYS A 280 21.48 6.32 -7.46
CA LYS A 280 22.17 5.74 -6.30
C LYS A 280 21.23 4.85 -5.48
N ILE A 281 19.96 5.22 -5.33
CA ILE A 281 19.01 4.42 -4.56
C ILE A 281 18.82 3.02 -5.17
N ALA A 282 18.76 2.91 -6.50
CA ALA A 282 18.61 1.62 -7.18
C ALA A 282 19.83 0.70 -6.97
N GLY A 283 21.04 1.27 -6.86
CA GLY A 283 22.27 0.54 -6.58
C GLY A 283 22.47 0.15 -5.11
N SER A 284 21.77 0.80 -4.18
CA SER A 284 21.98 0.61 -2.74
C SER A 284 21.45 -0.72 -2.20
N ILE A 285 20.39 -1.27 -2.79
CA ILE A 285 19.84 -2.59 -2.47
C ILE A 285 19.58 -3.31 -3.80
N ARG A 286 20.42 -4.29 -4.11
CA ARG A 286 20.45 -4.94 -5.43
C ARG A 286 20.63 -6.44 -5.32
N ALA A 287 20.25 -7.14 -6.37
CA ALA A 287 20.65 -8.53 -6.58
C ALA A 287 21.88 -8.59 -7.49
N LYS A 288 22.73 -9.59 -7.28
CA LYS A 288 23.84 -9.95 -8.15
C LYS A 288 23.72 -11.43 -8.51
N LEU A 289 23.74 -11.74 -9.80
CA LEU A 289 23.91 -13.12 -10.27
C LEU A 289 25.31 -13.60 -9.88
N VAL A 290 25.37 -14.77 -9.26
CA VAL A 290 26.62 -15.47 -8.92
C VAL A 290 26.86 -16.65 -9.86
N GLU A 291 25.77 -17.26 -10.33
CA GLU A 291 25.72 -18.31 -11.36
C GLU A 291 24.44 -18.08 -12.20
N ASP A 292 24.25 -18.80 -13.30
CA ASP A 292 23.12 -18.60 -14.22
C ASP A 292 21.74 -18.76 -13.55
N ASP A 293 21.64 -19.60 -12.52
CA ASP A 293 20.42 -19.89 -11.77
C ASP A 293 20.52 -19.56 -10.28
N LYS A 294 21.55 -18.78 -9.88
CA LYS A 294 21.74 -18.33 -8.50
C LYS A 294 22.03 -16.84 -8.44
N ALA A 295 21.29 -16.16 -7.57
CA ALA A 295 21.55 -14.78 -7.22
C ALA A 295 21.94 -14.66 -5.75
N LYS A 296 22.46 -13.50 -5.36
CA LYS A 296 22.52 -13.07 -3.97
C LYS A 296 22.07 -11.63 -3.85
N VAL A 297 21.54 -11.26 -2.69
CA VAL A 297 21.23 -9.87 -2.36
C VAL A 297 22.50 -9.19 -1.87
N ILE A 298 22.64 -7.90 -2.19
CA ILE A 298 23.70 -7.02 -1.72
C ILE A 298 23.06 -5.74 -1.23
N ILE A 299 23.41 -5.35 -0.01
CA ILE A 299 23.12 -4.04 0.57
C ILE A 299 24.44 -3.28 0.58
N GLU A 300 24.50 -2.15 -0.14
CA GLU A 300 25.69 -1.29 -0.18
C GLU A 300 25.68 -0.34 1.02
N GLU A 301 26.14 -0.83 2.17
CA GLU A 301 26.05 -0.17 3.49
C GLU A 301 26.73 1.20 3.55
N ALA A 302 27.79 1.41 2.75
CA ALA A 302 28.61 2.63 2.74
C ALA A 302 28.55 3.40 1.40
N LEU A 303 27.44 3.31 0.66
CA LEU A 303 27.30 3.99 -0.62
C LEU A 303 27.21 5.52 -0.44
N SER A 304 28.20 6.26 -0.94
CA SER A 304 28.26 7.72 -0.84
C SER A 304 26.96 8.40 -1.30
N GLY A 305 26.36 9.24 -0.44
CA GLY A 305 25.12 9.95 -0.72
C GLY A 305 23.85 9.12 -0.58
N VAL A 306 23.94 7.95 0.07
CA VAL A 306 22.81 7.12 0.47
C VAL A 306 22.96 6.83 1.96
N ASP A 307 21.94 7.18 2.74
CA ASP A 307 21.83 6.71 4.13
C ASP A 307 21.30 5.29 4.11
N CYS A 308 21.96 4.36 4.83
CA CYS A 308 21.59 2.95 4.89
C CYS A 308 21.31 2.53 6.33
N PHE A 309 20.19 1.83 6.53
CA PHE A 309 19.74 1.33 7.81
C PHE A 309 19.39 -0.15 7.66
N VAL A 310 20.04 -1.01 8.43
CA VAL A 310 19.89 -2.48 8.33
C VAL A 310 19.38 -3.03 9.65
N THR A 311 18.30 -3.81 9.63
CA THR A 311 17.73 -4.41 10.84
C THR A 311 18.44 -5.70 11.21
N LEU A 312 18.34 -6.11 12.48
CA LEU A 312 18.96 -7.35 12.96
C LEU A 312 18.53 -8.60 12.16
N SER A 313 17.26 -8.66 11.73
CA SER A 313 16.74 -9.80 10.96
C SER A 313 17.32 -9.90 9.54
N ALA A 314 17.96 -8.84 9.02
CA ALA A 314 18.62 -8.88 7.71
C ALA A 314 19.75 -9.91 7.65
N SER A 315 20.50 -10.07 8.74
CA SER A 315 21.66 -10.97 8.86
C SER A 315 21.33 -12.45 8.58
N ALA A 316 20.07 -12.84 8.72
CA ALA A 316 19.60 -14.19 8.39
C ALA A 316 19.50 -14.43 6.87
N TYR A 317 19.46 -13.38 6.04
CA TYR A 317 19.19 -13.46 4.60
C TYR A 317 20.27 -12.82 3.74
N VAL A 318 21.01 -11.85 4.29
CA VAL A 318 22.02 -11.06 3.58
C VAL A 318 23.22 -10.89 4.50
N LEU A 319 24.43 -10.97 3.94
CA LEU A 319 25.64 -10.62 4.69
C LEU A 319 25.70 -9.11 4.89
N THR A 320 25.72 -8.69 6.15
CA THR A 320 25.66 -7.29 6.59
C THR A 320 26.62 -7.06 7.77
N ASN A 321 26.96 -5.80 8.07
CA ASN A 321 27.90 -5.43 9.15
C ASN A 321 27.40 -4.30 10.06
N ILE A 322 26.32 -3.60 9.69
CA ILE A 322 25.83 -2.40 10.39
C ILE A 322 24.45 -2.59 11.03
N GLU A 323 24.05 -3.84 11.27
CA GLU A 323 22.73 -4.18 11.78
C GLU A 323 22.46 -3.51 13.14
N SER A 324 21.24 -3.03 13.33
CA SER A 324 20.84 -2.37 14.57
C SER A 324 19.36 -2.64 14.89
N GLU A 325 19.04 -2.79 16.17
CA GLU A 325 17.65 -2.81 16.66
C GLU A 325 16.94 -1.47 16.39
N ALA A 326 17.69 -0.37 16.42
CA ALA A 326 17.17 0.98 16.21
C ALA A 326 17.15 1.39 14.73
N ALA A 327 17.47 0.49 13.79
CA ALA A 327 17.62 0.82 12.38
C ALA A 327 16.36 1.46 11.76
N LEU A 328 15.18 0.90 12.05
CA LEU A 328 13.92 1.46 11.54
C LEU A 328 13.60 2.82 12.18
N GLU A 329 13.83 2.98 13.49
CA GLU A 329 13.66 4.26 14.18
C GLU A 329 14.59 5.34 13.63
N HIS A 330 15.84 4.98 13.32
CA HIS A 330 16.80 5.90 12.71
C HIS A 330 16.40 6.28 11.28
N ALA A 331 15.86 5.32 10.50
CA ALA A 331 15.30 5.61 9.19
C ALA A 331 14.10 6.56 9.27
N GLU A 332 13.16 6.33 10.20
CA GLU A 332 12.02 7.21 10.47
C GLU A 332 12.49 8.63 10.82
N LYS A 333 13.42 8.76 11.78
CA LYS A 333 14.02 10.04 12.19
C LYS A 333 14.69 10.74 11.01
N LYS A 334 15.41 10.01 10.15
CA LYS A 334 16.08 10.58 8.97
C LYS A 334 15.08 11.12 7.96
N ILE A 335 13.99 10.39 7.67
CA ILE A 335 12.90 10.89 6.81
C ILE A 335 12.32 12.16 7.41
N ALA A 336 11.92 12.13 8.69
CA ALA A 336 11.34 13.28 9.36
C ALA A 336 12.26 14.50 9.37
N GLN A 337 13.57 14.30 9.60
CA GLN A 337 14.59 15.36 9.54
C GLN A 337 14.65 15.99 8.14
N ILE A 338 14.66 15.17 7.09
CA ILE A 338 14.68 15.64 5.71
C ILE A 338 13.42 16.44 5.38
N LEU A 339 12.25 15.93 5.75
CA LEU A 339 10.97 16.59 5.50
C LEU A 339 10.91 17.94 6.25
N ASN A 340 11.28 17.97 7.53
CA ASN A 340 11.33 19.21 8.32
C ASN A 340 12.35 20.23 7.79
N GLY A 341 13.45 19.76 7.21
CA GLY A 341 14.50 20.63 6.67
C GLY A 341 14.18 21.26 5.31
N PHE A 342 13.06 20.89 4.68
CA PHE A 342 12.64 21.49 3.41
C PHE A 342 11.84 22.77 3.67
N ASP A 343 12.22 23.88 3.02
CA ASP A 343 11.45 25.11 3.07
C ASP A 343 10.21 24.99 2.17
N TYR A 344 9.05 24.75 2.80
CA TYR A 344 7.78 24.66 2.09
C TYR A 344 7.15 26.03 1.78
N GLU A 345 7.54 27.08 2.50
CA GLU A 345 6.94 28.41 2.42
C GLU A 345 7.60 29.26 1.33
N THR A 346 8.90 29.04 1.09
CA THR A 346 9.71 29.78 0.11
C THR A 346 10.44 28.82 -0.82
N GLN A 347 9.83 28.50 -1.97
CA GLN A 347 10.43 27.58 -2.96
C GLN A 347 10.94 28.27 -4.23
N VAL A 348 10.73 29.58 -4.35
CA VAL A 348 11.09 30.40 -5.53
C VAL A 348 12.30 31.26 -5.22
#